data_AF-A0A0N1ACI4-F1
#
_entry.id   AF-A0A0N1ACI4-F1
#
_cell.length_a   1.000
_cell.length_b   1.000
_cell.length_c   1.000
_cell.angle_alpha   90.00
_cell.angle_beta   90.00
_cell.angle_gamma   90.00
#
_symmetry.space_group_name_H-M   'P 1'
#
loop_
_entity.id
_entity.type
_entity.pdbx_description
1 polymer ?
#
loop_
_entity_poly.entity_id
_entity_poly.type
_entity_poly.pdbx_seq_one_letter_code
_entity_poly.pdbx_strand_id
1 'polypeptide(L)'
;MLYDGACPLCRREIALYRDLPAQQPLAFVDVSDAASALPAGTERAQLLARFHVQQADGRLASGARGFVALWAVLPGWRWLARLAALPGATPLMELAYRGFLHLRPWMQRTAAAFEPATLHVPPALVAEMRSNHAGETGAVWIYRGVLLLARDAGVRRFAEAHLATEKEHLRLVSRQLPWPQRSRLLPAWRVAGFLTGALPALAGPRAVYATIAAVETFVDQHYQQQLDQIDQLPAAEREAAAPLRALLAQCQADECHHRDEAAALRGPSPGGLGGAVLRAWCAMVGSGSAAAVVLARKF
;
A
#
# COMPACT_ATOMS: atom_id res chain seq x y z
N MET A 1 -24.47 4.72 15.50
CA MET A 1 -23.38 5.35 14.73
C MET A 1 -22.84 4.32 13.75
N LEU A 2 -22.81 4.67 12.46
CA LEU A 2 -22.33 3.80 11.38
C LEU A 2 -20.92 4.27 11.00
N TYR A 3 -19.94 3.37 11.03
CA TYR A 3 -18.54 3.74 10.81
C TYR A 3 -17.79 2.72 9.96
N ASP A 4 -16.69 3.14 9.35
CA ASP A 4 -15.78 2.27 8.62
C ASP A 4 -14.68 1.75 9.57
N GLY A 5 -14.80 0.50 10.01
CA GLY A 5 -13.79 -0.14 10.86
C GLY A 5 -12.52 -0.55 10.12
N ALA A 6 -12.51 -0.62 8.79
CA ALA A 6 -11.30 -0.84 8.02
C ALA A 6 -10.44 0.44 7.93
N CYS A 7 -11.06 1.62 8.08
CA CYS A 7 -10.38 2.91 8.08
C CYS A 7 -9.75 3.26 9.45
N PRO A 8 -8.42 3.43 9.55
CA PRO A 8 -7.74 3.73 10.81
C PRO A 8 -8.11 5.09 11.40
N LEU A 9 -8.41 6.08 10.55
CA LEU A 9 -8.88 7.40 10.98
C LEU A 9 -10.26 7.29 11.65
N CYS A 10 -11.18 6.55 11.04
CA CYS A 10 -12.53 6.33 11.57
C CYS A 10 -12.49 5.49 12.85
N ARG A 11 -11.65 4.44 12.94
CA ARG A 11 -11.46 3.69 14.18
C ARG A 11 -11.01 4.57 15.34
N ARG A 12 -10.03 5.46 15.10
CA ARG A 12 -9.54 6.41 16.11
C ARG A 12 -10.61 7.39 16.55
N GLU A 13 -11.39 7.93 15.62
CA GLU A 13 -12.51 8.80 15.92
C GLU A 13 -13.57 8.10 16.78
N ILE A 14 -13.92 6.86 16.44
CA ILE A 14 -14.87 6.05 17.20
C ILE A 14 -14.36 5.75 18.61
N ALA A 15 -13.07 5.48 18.78
CA ALA A 15 -12.46 5.25 20.08
C ALA A 15 -12.62 6.47 21.02
N LEU A 16 -12.57 7.70 20.49
CA LEU A 16 -12.82 8.91 21.29
C LEU A 16 -14.24 8.99 21.85
N TYR A 17 -15.22 8.41 21.15
CA TYR A 17 -16.63 8.46 21.54
C TYR A 17 -17.10 7.24 22.32
N ARG A 18 -16.47 6.08 22.11
CA ARG A 18 -16.91 4.78 22.64
C ARG A 18 -16.96 4.75 24.17
N ASP A 19 -16.02 5.41 24.82
CA ASP A 19 -15.88 5.39 26.28
C ASP A 19 -16.57 6.58 26.97
N LEU A 20 -17.27 7.43 26.23
CA LEU A 20 -18.00 8.56 26.80
C LEU A 20 -19.36 8.12 27.35
N PRO A 21 -19.76 8.56 28.56
CA PRO A 21 -21.06 8.24 29.15
C PRO A 21 -22.16 9.05 28.45
N ALA A 22 -22.58 8.57 27.28
CA ALA A 22 -23.64 9.19 26.50
C ALA A 22 -24.98 9.20 27.27
N GLN A 23 -25.77 10.26 27.09
CA GLN A 23 -27.07 10.37 27.77
C GLN A 23 -28.11 9.37 27.27
N GLN A 24 -27.84 8.75 26.12
CA GLN A 24 -28.65 7.73 25.49
C GLN A 24 -27.72 6.59 25.03
N PRO A 25 -28.19 5.33 25.00
CA PRO A 25 -27.40 4.20 24.49
C PRO A 25 -26.94 4.46 23.05
N LEU A 26 -25.63 4.53 22.85
CA LEU A 26 -25.03 4.65 21.52
C LEU A 26 -24.62 3.26 21.02
N ALA A 27 -25.30 2.76 20.00
CA ALA A 27 -24.87 1.59 19.26
C ALA A 27 -23.83 1.98 18.20
N PHE A 28 -22.72 1.23 18.11
CA PHE A 28 -21.68 1.40 17.09
C PHE A 28 -21.75 0.21 16.14
N VAL A 29 -21.95 0.48 14.84
CA VAL A 29 -22.07 -0.55 13.81
C VAL A 29 -20.96 -0.35 12.78
N ASP A 30 -20.13 -1.37 12.60
CA ASP A 30 -19.04 -1.38 11.63
C ASP A 30 -19.58 -1.75 10.24
N VAL A 31 -19.63 -0.76 9.35
CA VAL A 31 -20.13 -0.94 7.98
C VAL A 31 -19.07 -1.51 7.03
N SER A 32 -17.83 -1.68 7.47
CA SER A 32 -16.82 -2.40 6.69
C SER A 32 -17.00 -3.92 6.76
N ASP A 33 -17.66 -4.43 7.82
CA ASP A 33 -18.00 -5.85 7.94
C ASP A 33 -19.19 -6.21 7.04
N ALA A 34 -18.98 -7.20 6.15
CA ALA A 34 -19.99 -7.69 5.23
C ALA A 34 -21.22 -8.28 5.94
N ALA A 35 -21.06 -8.81 7.16
CA ALA A 35 -22.13 -9.39 7.96
C ALA A 35 -23.02 -8.33 8.65
N SER A 36 -22.59 -7.06 8.70
CA SER A 36 -23.34 -6.01 9.37
C SER A 36 -24.66 -5.71 8.67
N ALA A 37 -25.75 -5.75 9.45
CA ALA A 37 -27.08 -5.32 9.02
C ALA A 37 -27.08 -3.81 8.72
N LEU A 38 -27.53 -3.44 7.52
CA LEU A 38 -27.58 -2.06 7.06
C LEU A 38 -29.00 -1.49 7.20
N PRO A 39 -29.15 -0.18 7.44
CA PRO A 39 -30.46 0.47 7.38
C PRO A 39 -31.14 0.25 6.04
N ALA A 40 -32.45 0.02 6.06
CA ALA A 40 -33.25 -0.23 4.86
C ALA A 40 -33.08 0.89 3.82
N GLY A 41 -32.93 0.52 2.54
CA GLY A 41 -32.79 1.48 1.43
C GLY A 41 -31.42 2.16 1.34
N THR A 42 -30.40 1.69 2.07
CA THR A 42 -29.04 2.21 1.98
C THR A 42 -28.09 1.22 1.34
N GLU A 43 -27.12 1.73 0.60
CA GLU A 43 -26.01 0.93 0.07
C GLU A 43 -24.77 1.11 0.95
N ARG A 44 -24.00 0.03 1.11
CA ARG A 44 -22.74 0.06 1.87
C ARG A 44 -21.77 1.13 1.36
N ALA A 45 -21.66 1.29 0.05
CA ALA A 45 -20.81 2.31 -0.57
C ALA A 45 -21.19 3.74 -0.14
N GLN A 46 -22.49 4.02 0.01
CA GLN A 46 -22.99 5.32 0.48
C GLN A 46 -22.61 5.55 1.95
N LEU A 47 -22.77 4.52 2.78
CA LEU A 47 -22.43 4.57 4.20
C LEU A 47 -20.93 4.70 4.47
N LEU A 48 -20.08 4.14 3.60
CA LEU A 48 -18.62 4.28 3.68
C LEU A 48 -18.13 5.64 3.12
N ALA A 49 -18.86 6.21 2.15
CA ALA A 49 -18.48 7.49 1.53
C ALA A 49 -18.59 8.67 2.51
N ARG A 50 -19.55 8.62 3.44
CA ARG A 50 -19.86 9.75 4.34
C ARG A 50 -20.22 9.27 5.74
N PHE A 51 -20.18 10.20 6.69
CA PHE A 51 -20.50 9.95 8.09
C PHE A 51 -22.02 9.80 8.26
N HIS A 52 -22.46 8.79 9.03
CA HIS A 52 -23.88 8.51 9.24
C HIS A 52 -24.21 8.15 10.70
N VAL A 53 -25.34 8.68 11.18
CA VAL A 53 -25.94 8.33 12.47
C VAL A 53 -27.42 8.04 12.25
N GLN A 54 -27.86 6.88 12.71
CA GLN A 54 -29.28 6.56 12.75
C GLN A 54 -29.86 6.97 14.10
N GLN A 55 -30.97 7.71 14.08
CA GLN A 55 -31.72 8.12 15.26
C GLN A 55 -32.69 7.01 15.70
N ALA A 56 -33.21 7.11 16.93
CA ALA A 56 -34.13 6.11 17.49
C ALA A 56 -35.44 5.96 16.70
N ASP A 57 -35.85 6.98 15.95
CA ASP A 57 -37.01 6.97 15.05
C ASP A 57 -36.70 6.34 13.67
N GLY A 58 -35.50 5.80 13.49
CA GLY A 58 -35.04 5.19 12.25
C GLY A 58 -34.49 6.19 11.22
N ARG A 59 -34.58 7.51 11.45
CA ARG A 59 -34.06 8.51 10.50
C ARG A 59 -32.55 8.48 10.44
N LEU A 60 -32.03 8.52 9.22
CA LEU A 60 -30.60 8.56 8.97
C LEU A 60 -30.13 10.00 8.76
N ALA A 61 -29.28 10.49 9.67
CA ALA A 61 -28.59 11.76 9.53
C ALA A 61 -27.20 11.53 8.94
N SER A 62 -26.81 12.34 7.95
CA SER A 62 -25.52 12.22 7.26
C SER A 62 -24.72 13.52 7.31
N GLY A 63 -23.40 13.41 7.10
CA GLY A 63 -22.49 14.55 7.04
C GLY A 63 -22.54 15.42 8.30
N ALA A 64 -22.60 16.75 8.12
CA ALA A 64 -22.64 17.69 9.25
C ALA A 64 -23.83 17.45 10.19
N ARG A 65 -25.00 17.08 9.64
CA ARG A 65 -26.19 16.77 10.45
C ARG A 65 -26.01 15.52 11.30
N GLY A 66 -25.27 14.53 10.80
CA GLY A 66 -24.88 13.35 11.58
C GLY A 66 -24.05 13.74 12.80
N PHE A 67 -23.05 14.60 12.61
CA PHE A 67 -22.21 15.09 13.72
C PHE A 67 -23.00 15.88 14.75
N VAL A 68 -23.90 16.76 14.31
CA VAL A 68 -24.78 17.53 15.20
C VAL A 68 -25.68 16.59 16.03
N ALA A 69 -26.25 15.56 15.41
CA ALA A 69 -27.05 14.56 16.11
C ALA A 69 -26.22 13.80 17.16
N LEU A 70 -24.97 13.46 16.85
CA LEU A 70 -24.05 12.81 17.80
C LEU A 70 -23.66 13.74 18.96
N TRP A 71 -23.25 14.98 18.68
CA TRP A 71 -22.83 15.92 19.73
C TRP A 71 -23.97 16.34 20.66
N ALA A 72 -25.22 16.25 20.21
CA ALA A 72 -26.38 16.52 21.06
C ALA A 72 -26.54 15.51 22.21
N VAL A 73 -26.08 14.27 22.03
CA VAL A 73 -26.23 13.17 23.01
C VAL A 73 -24.96 12.88 23.82
N LEU A 74 -23.80 13.37 23.37
CA LEU A 74 -22.51 13.19 24.07
C LEU A 74 -22.26 14.27 25.15
N PRO A 75 -21.78 13.88 26.34
CA PRO A 75 -21.46 14.83 27.41
C PRO A 75 -20.27 15.73 27.02
N GLY A 76 -20.31 17.03 27.33
CA GLY A 76 -19.24 17.99 27.01
C GLY A 76 -19.22 18.55 25.58
N TRP A 77 -19.91 17.91 24.63
CA TRP A 77 -19.95 18.33 23.22
C TRP A 77 -21.24 19.09 22.84
N ARG A 78 -22.22 19.14 23.74
CA ARG A 78 -23.57 19.69 23.50
C ARG A 78 -23.57 21.17 23.08
N TRP A 79 -22.57 21.93 23.51
CA TRP A 79 -22.44 23.34 23.12
C TRP A 79 -22.16 23.48 21.61
N LEU A 80 -21.45 22.52 20.99
CA LEU A 80 -21.25 22.49 19.53
C LEU A 80 -22.57 22.24 18.80
N ALA A 81 -23.42 21.35 19.31
CA ALA A 81 -24.76 21.13 18.76
C ALA A 81 -25.62 22.40 18.87
N ARG A 82 -25.51 23.16 19.96
CA ARG A 82 -26.19 24.47 20.12
C ARG A 82 -25.67 25.52 19.15
N LEU A 83 -24.35 25.59 18.93
CA LEU A 83 -23.78 26.48 17.92
C LEU A 83 -24.23 26.11 16.50
N ALA A 84 -24.34 24.83 16.19
CA ALA A 84 -24.82 24.36 14.90
C ALA A 84 -26.30 24.68 14.63
N ALA A 85 -27.07 25.01 15.68
CA ALA A 85 -28.45 25.46 15.58
C ALA A 85 -28.60 26.93 15.19
N LEU A 86 -27.51 27.71 15.15
CA LEU A 86 -27.53 29.09 14.64
C LEU A 86 -27.87 29.10 13.14
N PRO A 87 -28.65 30.09 12.67
CA PRO A 87 -29.02 30.20 11.26
C PRO A 87 -27.77 30.29 10.39
N GLY A 88 -27.68 29.44 9.37
CA GLY A 88 -26.52 29.37 8.46
C GLY A 88 -25.34 28.50 8.94
N ALA A 89 -25.31 28.07 10.20
CA ALA A 89 -24.18 27.26 10.71
C ALA A 89 -24.13 25.85 10.09
N THR A 90 -25.25 25.12 10.08
CA THR A 90 -25.33 23.77 9.49
C THR A 90 -24.94 23.72 8.00
N PRO A 91 -25.43 24.60 7.09
CA PRO A 91 -24.99 24.58 5.69
C PRO A 91 -23.50 24.95 5.52
N LEU A 92 -22.97 25.87 6.34
CA LEU A 92 -21.54 26.17 6.36
C LEU A 92 -20.70 24.95 6.79
N MET A 93 -21.13 24.24 7.83
CA MET A 93 -20.49 23.01 8.28
C MET A 93 -20.56 21.92 7.20
N GLU A 94 -21.68 21.81 6.48
CA GLU A 94 -21.84 20.84 5.39
C GLU A 94 -20.91 21.18 4.21
N LEU A 95 -20.71 22.46 3.89
CA LEU A 95 -19.73 22.91 2.91
C LEU A 95 -18.30 22.55 3.35
N ALA A 96 -17.94 22.85 4.60
CA ALA A 96 -16.64 22.51 5.17
C ALA A 96 -16.41 20.98 5.19
N TYR A 97 -17.44 20.21 5.53
CA TYR A 97 -17.40 18.74 5.52
C TYR A 97 -17.15 18.18 4.12
N ARG A 98 -17.82 18.72 3.09
CA ARG A 98 -17.56 18.33 1.69
C ARG A 98 -16.13 18.67 1.26
N GLY A 99 -15.61 19.81 1.66
CA GLY A 99 -14.19 20.16 1.48
C GLY A 99 -13.27 19.12 2.13
N PHE A 100 -13.55 18.74 3.37
CA PHE A 100 -12.80 17.71 4.09
C PHE A 100 -12.82 16.34 3.39
N LEU A 101 -13.89 15.96 2.70
CA LEU A 101 -13.95 14.70 1.94
C LEU A 101 -12.89 14.61 0.85
N HIS A 102 -12.45 15.74 0.28
CA HIS A 102 -11.34 15.76 -0.69
C HIS A 102 -9.97 15.55 -0.02
N LEU A 103 -9.82 15.99 1.24
CA LEU A 103 -8.59 15.79 2.02
C LEU A 103 -8.52 14.41 2.68
N ARG A 104 -9.68 13.79 2.96
CA ARG A 104 -9.80 12.50 3.65
C ARG A 104 -8.88 11.41 3.09
N PRO A 105 -8.77 11.16 1.77
CA PRO A 105 -7.92 10.09 1.26
C PRO A 105 -6.45 10.27 1.62
N TRP A 106 -5.97 11.50 1.70
CA TRP A 106 -4.60 11.79 2.13
C TRP A 106 -4.43 11.49 3.63
N MET A 107 -5.37 11.93 4.47
CA MET A 107 -5.35 11.63 5.92
C MET A 107 -5.47 10.14 6.22
N GLN A 108 -6.26 9.40 5.43
CA GLN A 108 -6.37 7.96 5.55
C GLN A 108 -5.06 7.27 5.20
N ARG A 109 -4.36 7.71 4.14
CA ARG A 109 -3.04 7.18 3.78
C ARG A 109 -2.00 7.45 4.86
N THR A 110 -1.99 8.66 5.42
CA THR A 110 -1.05 8.99 6.50
C THR A 110 -1.36 8.15 7.74
N ALA A 111 -2.63 8.08 8.16
CA ALA A 111 -3.03 7.25 9.30
C ALA A 111 -2.70 5.76 9.10
N ALA A 112 -2.97 5.21 7.91
CA ALA A 112 -2.65 3.82 7.56
C ALA A 112 -1.14 3.55 7.57
N ALA A 113 -0.30 4.54 7.28
CA ALA A 113 1.15 4.38 7.37
C ALA A 113 1.64 4.17 8.81
N PHE A 114 0.88 4.57 9.84
CA PHE A 114 1.21 4.34 11.24
C PHE A 114 0.52 3.12 11.85
N GLU A 115 -0.26 2.38 11.09
CA GLU A 115 -0.87 1.15 11.59
C GLU A 115 0.23 0.10 11.86
N PRO A 116 0.08 -0.70 12.92
CA PRO A 116 0.99 -1.81 13.17
C PRO A 116 0.95 -2.81 12.02
N ALA A 117 2.01 -3.60 11.90
CA ALA A 117 2.08 -4.68 10.93
C ALA A 117 0.89 -5.64 11.12
N THR A 118 0.28 -6.06 10.03
CA THR A 118 -0.84 -7.02 10.08
C THR A 118 -0.37 -8.43 10.38
N LEU A 119 0.87 -8.77 10.01
CA LEU A 119 1.52 -10.04 10.25
C LEU A 119 2.62 -9.87 11.30
N HIS A 120 2.97 -10.96 11.98
CA HIS A 120 4.15 -10.97 12.83
C HIS A 120 5.42 -10.89 11.98
N VAL A 121 6.16 -9.79 12.12
CA VAL A 121 7.48 -9.59 11.50
C VAL A 121 8.54 -9.75 12.59
N PRO A 122 9.34 -10.83 12.57
CA PRO A 122 10.43 -11.01 13.52
C PRO A 122 11.40 -9.82 13.48
N PRO A 123 11.92 -9.34 14.62
CA PRO A 123 12.82 -8.18 14.66
C PRO A 123 14.03 -8.31 13.74
N ALA A 124 14.56 -9.53 13.57
CA ALA A 124 15.68 -9.82 12.68
C ALA A 124 15.37 -9.54 11.20
N LEU A 125 14.10 -9.66 10.79
CA LEU A 125 13.66 -9.48 9.40
C LEU A 125 13.16 -8.07 9.09
N VAL A 126 13.07 -7.17 10.07
CA VAL A 126 12.61 -5.79 9.82
C VAL A 126 13.52 -5.06 8.82
N ALA A 127 14.83 -5.31 8.87
CA ALA A 127 15.77 -4.74 7.90
C ALA A 127 15.58 -5.31 6.49
N GLU A 128 15.26 -6.60 6.38
CA GLU A 128 14.97 -7.24 5.09
C GLU A 128 13.64 -6.75 4.51
N MET A 129 12.61 -6.67 5.33
CA MET A 129 11.33 -6.08 4.91
C MET A 129 11.51 -4.63 4.44
N ARG A 130 12.37 -3.85 5.09
CA ARG A 130 12.73 -2.48 4.65
C ARG A 130 13.38 -2.48 3.27
N SER A 131 14.26 -3.45 2.99
CA SER A 131 14.89 -3.58 1.68
C SER A 131 13.88 -4.02 0.62
N ASN A 132 12.94 -4.91 0.94
CA ASN A 132 11.80 -5.25 0.05
C ASN A 132 10.99 -3.99 -0.25
N HIS A 133 10.61 -3.20 0.76
CA HIS A 133 9.86 -1.96 0.54
C HIS A 133 10.57 -0.97 -0.39
N ALA A 134 11.91 -0.89 -0.31
CA ALA A 134 12.71 -0.11 -1.25
C ALA A 134 12.75 -0.75 -2.65
N GLY A 135 12.93 -2.07 -2.73
CA GLY A 135 12.94 -2.87 -3.95
C GLY A 135 11.63 -2.75 -4.74
N GLU A 136 10.50 -3.02 -4.09
CA GLU A 136 9.15 -2.87 -4.67
C GLU A 136 8.88 -1.44 -5.14
N THR A 137 9.37 -0.44 -4.40
CA THR A 137 9.32 0.95 -4.85
C THR A 137 10.16 1.16 -6.11
N GLY A 138 11.35 0.57 -6.18
CA GLY A 138 12.20 0.60 -7.36
C GLY A 138 11.54 -0.07 -8.57
N ALA A 139 11.01 -1.28 -8.40
CA ALA A 139 10.36 -2.09 -9.43
C ALA A 139 9.17 -1.35 -10.07
N VAL A 140 8.28 -0.77 -9.26
CA VAL A 140 7.20 0.10 -9.75
C VAL A 140 7.73 1.23 -10.65
N TRP A 141 8.89 1.80 -10.32
CA TRP A 141 9.47 2.88 -11.11
C TRP A 141 10.29 2.40 -12.31
N ILE A 142 10.84 1.19 -12.29
CA ILE A 142 11.40 0.52 -13.49
C ILE A 142 10.33 0.46 -14.57
N TYR A 143 9.17 -0.13 -14.27
CA TYR A 143 8.11 -0.25 -15.28
C TYR A 143 7.54 1.10 -15.72
N ARG A 144 7.48 2.10 -14.84
CA ARG A 144 7.13 3.49 -15.24
C ARG A 144 8.16 4.10 -16.19
N GLY A 145 9.45 3.86 -15.95
CA GLY A 145 10.53 4.28 -16.84
C GLY A 145 10.44 3.62 -18.21
N VAL A 146 10.18 2.30 -18.24
CA VAL A 146 9.93 1.55 -19.48
C VAL A 146 8.74 2.17 -20.24
N LEU A 147 7.59 2.34 -19.57
CA LEU A 147 6.36 2.83 -20.21
C LEU A 147 6.47 4.25 -20.77
N LEU A 148 7.35 5.07 -20.20
CA LEU A 148 7.59 6.43 -20.70
C LEU A 148 8.26 6.41 -22.07
N LEU A 149 9.22 5.51 -22.30
CA LEU A 149 10.10 5.56 -23.48
C LEU A 149 9.87 4.41 -24.47
N ALA A 150 9.28 3.30 -24.04
CA ALA A 150 9.00 2.16 -24.90
C ALA A 150 7.93 2.49 -25.94
N ARG A 151 8.29 2.27 -27.21
CA ARG A 151 7.39 2.39 -28.38
C ARG A 151 6.78 1.05 -28.79
N ASP A 152 7.47 -0.04 -28.51
CA ASP A 152 7.02 -1.39 -28.86
C ASP A 152 5.78 -1.81 -28.05
N ALA A 153 4.72 -2.24 -28.73
CA ALA A 153 3.46 -2.60 -28.09
C ALA A 153 3.58 -3.83 -27.19
N GLY A 154 4.46 -4.78 -27.52
CA GLY A 154 4.72 -5.97 -26.71
C GLY A 154 5.36 -5.58 -25.38
N VAL A 155 6.42 -4.77 -25.42
CA VAL A 155 7.10 -4.24 -24.23
C VAL A 155 6.15 -3.44 -23.34
N ARG A 156 5.29 -2.60 -23.94
CA ARG A 156 4.33 -1.80 -23.18
C ARG A 156 3.31 -2.67 -22.45
N ARG A 157 2.73 -3.66 -23.14
CA ARG A 157 1.78 -4.61 -22.52
C ARG A 157 2.44 -5.43 -21.41
N PHE A 158 3.66 -5.91 -21.66
CA PHE A 158 4.48 -6.60 -20.66
C PHE A 158 4.67 -5.71 -19.42
N ALA A 159 5.11 -4.46 -19.61
CA ALA A 159 5.36 -3.53 -18.51
C ALA A 159 4.09 -3.09 -17.77
N GLU A 160 2.94 -2.97 -18.44
CA GLU A 160 1.65 -2.67 -17.81
C GLU A 160 1.18 -3.81 -16.89
N ALA A 161 1.33 -5.06 -17.35
CA ALA A 161 0.99 -6.25 -16.57
C ALA A 161 1.86 -6.35 -15.31
N HIS A 162 3.18 -6.30 -15.47
CA HIS A 162 4.11 -6.39 -14.35
C HIS A 162 3.97 -5.22 -13.38
N LEU A 163 3.77 -3.99 -13.88
CA LEU A 163 3.50 -2.83 -13.03
C LEU A 163 2.27 -3.01 -12.13
N ALA A 164 1.27 -3.79 -12.56
CA ALA A 164 0.11 -4.09 -11.70
C ALA A 164 0.53 -5.00 -10.54
N THR A 165 1.31 -6.04 -10.81
CA THR A 165 1.89 -6.96 -9.81
C THR A 165 2.79 -6.21 -8.82
N GLU A 166 3.75 -5.41 -9.29
CA GLU A 166 4.66 -4.65 -8.42
C GLU A 166 3.94 -3.67 -7.49
N LYS A 167 2.84 -3.06 -7.96
CA LYS A 167 2.02 -2.18 -7.12
C LYS A 167 1.34 -2.97 -6.00
N GLU A 168 0.94 -4.20 -6.29
CA GLU A 168 0.32 -5.09 -5.33
C GLU A 168 1.37 -5.60 -4.32
N HIS A 169 2.55 -6.02 -4.76
CA HIS A 169 3.68 -6.36 -3.89
C HIS A 169 4.04 -5.20 -2.97
N LEU A 170 4.23 -3.99 -3.50
CA LEU A 170 4.51 -2.79 -2.71
C LEU A 170 3.42 -2.55 -1.66
N ARG A 171 2.14 -2.74 -2.01
CA ARG A 171 1.01 -2.58 -1.09
C ARG A 171 1.08 -3.62 0.04
N LEU A 172 1.34 -4.89 -0.29
CA LEU A 172 1.43 -5.99 0.67
C LEU A 172 2.61 -5.80 1.63
N VAL A 173 3.80 -5.49 1.11
CA VAL A 173 5.00 -5.21 1.91
C VAL A 173 4.81 -3.96 2.78
N SER A 174 4.25 -2.89 2.24
CA SER A 174 4.00 -1.64 2.99
C SER A 174 3.07 -1.83 4.19
N ARG A 175 2.17 -2.82 4.15
CA ARG A 175 1.26 -3.15 5.26
C ARG A 175 1.96 -3.82 6.42
N GLN A 176 3.10 -4.47 6.17
CA GLN A 176 3.88 -5.14 7.22
C GLN A 176 4.93 -4.21 7.85
N LEU A 177 5.08 -2.99 7.34
CA LEU A 177 6.05 -2.01 7.84
C LEU A 177 5.37 -0.68 8.17
N PRO A 178 5.18 -0.36 9.47
CA PRO A 178 4.77 0.98 9.86
C PRO A 178 5.82 2.01 9.42
N TRP A 179 5.40 3.25 9.25
CA TRP A 179 6.18 4.34 8.68
C TRP A 179 7.60 4.49 9.26
N PRO A 180 7.84 4.39 10.59
CA PRO A 180 9.19 4.52 11.15
C PRO A 180 10.16 3.43 10.67
N GLN A 181 9.65 2.29 10.23
CA GLN A 181 10.43 1.12 9.80
C GLN A 181 10.62 1.06 8.27
N ARG A 182 9.87 1.83 7.49
CA ARG A 182 9.99 1.90 6.03
C ARG A 182 11.31 2.56 5.62
N SER A 183 11.74 2.29 4.39
CA SER A 183 12.93 2.94 3.84
C SER A 183 12.74 4.45 3.74
N ARG A 184 13.75 5.22 4.15
CA ARG A 184 13.78 6.70 4.14
C ARG A 184 14.25 7.25 2.80
N LEU A 185 14.93 6.45 1.99
CA LEU A 185 15.54 6.86 0.71
C LEU A 185 14.61 6.64 -0.49
N LEU A 186 13.29 6.60 -0.29
CA LEU A 186 12.32 6.38 -1.38
C LEU A 186 12.52 7.31 -2.58
N PRO A 187 12.79 8.62 -2.44
CA PRO A 187 13.04 9.47 -3.60
C PRO A 187 14.20 8.97 -4.46
N ALA A 188 15.29 8.52 -3.83
CA ALA A 188 16.45 7.96 -4.54
C ALA A 188 16.08 6.65 -5.26
N TRP A 189 15.32 5.77 -4.60
CA TRP A 189 14.86 4.50 -5.19
C TRP A 189 13.93 4.68 -6.39
N ARG A 190 13.08 5.71 -6.36
CA ARG A 190 12.23 6.08 -7.50
C ARG A 190 13.05 6.52 -8.70
N VAL A 191 14.06 7.37 -8.48
CA VAL A 191 14.95 7.84 -9.54
C VAL A 191 15.78 6.70 -10.10
N ALA A 192 16.39 5.89 -9.24
CA ALA A 192 17.21 4.75 -9.66
C ALA A 192 16.37 3.74 -10.45
N GLY A 193 15.22 3.31 -9.93
CA GLY A 193 14.31 2.40 -10.64
C GLY A 193 13.87 2.97 -11.99
N PHE A 194 13.46 4.24 -12.02
CA PHE A 194 13.08 4.90 -13.27
C PHE A 194 14.18 4.86 -14.32
N LEU A 195 15.42 5.21 -13.96
CA LEU A 195 16.55 5.18 -14.89
C LEU A 195 16.86 3.76 -15.36
N THR A 196 16.80 2.77 -14.47
CA THR A 196 16.99 1.36 -14.79
C THR A 196 15.97 0.85 -15.81
N GLY A 197 14.74 1.36 -15.81
CA GLY A 197 13.74 1.02 -16.84
C GLY A 197 13.81 1.88 -18.10
N ALA A 198 14.04 3.18 -17.96
CA ALA A 198 14.02 4.14 -19.06
C ALA A 198 15.21 3.96 -20.02
N LEU A 199 16.42 3.80 -19.49
CA LEU A 199 17.64 3.67 -20.31
C LEU A 199 17.59 2.46 -21.27
N PRO A 200 17.27 1.23 -20.85
CA PRO A 200 17.16 0.10 -21.78
C PRO A 200 15.98 0.24 -22.74
N ALA A 201 14.90 0.94 -22.38
CA ALA A 201 13.79 1.20 -23.30
C ALA A 201 14.21 2.02 -24.53
N LEU A 202 15.23 2.89 -24.40
CA LEU A 202 15.84 3.59 -25.54
C LEU A 202 16.64 2.67 -26.46
N ALA A 203 17.23 1.60 -25.91
CA ALA A 203 18.02 0.62 -26.66
C ALA A 203 17.16 -0.48 -27.32
N GLY A 204 15.87 -0.54 -26.99
CA GLY A 204 14.88 -1.42 -27.62
C GLY A 204 14.46 -2.63 -26.78
N PRO A 205 13.50 -3.44 -27.27
CA PRO A 205 12.84 -4.49 -26.49
C PRO A 205 13.78 -5.48 -25.80
N ARG A 206 14.82 -5.93 -26.51
CA ARG A 206 15.79 -6.89 -25.96
C ARG A 206 16.53 -6.37 -24.74
N ALA A 207 16.90 -5.08 -24.74
CA ALA A 207 17.59 -4.48 -23.61
C ALA A 207 16.67 -4.38 -22.39
N VAL A 208 15.38 -4.09 -22.61
CA VAL A 208 14.36 -4.08 -21.55
C VAL A 208 14.23 -5.46 -20.93
N TYR A 209 13.95 -6.49 -21.74
CA TYR A 209 13.80 -7.86 -21.25
C TYR A 209 15.05 -8.39 -20.55
N ALA A 210 16.25 -8.09 -21.07
CA ALA A 210 17.50 -8.47 -20.43
C ALA A 210 17.74 -7.76 -19.09
N THR A 211 17.34 -6.48 -18.98
CA THR A 211 17.45 -5.73 -17.73
C THR A 211 16.52 -6.31 -16.68
N ILE A 212 15.26 -6.58 -17.05
CA ILE A 212 14.25 -7.11 -16.14
C ILE A 212 14.64 -8.51 -15.68
N ALA A 213 15.01 -9.41 -16.59
CA ALA A 213 15.50 -10.74 -16.21
C ALA A 213 16.72 -10.68 -15.25
N ALA A 214 17.61 -9.70 -15.41
CA ALA A 214 18.74 -9.52 -14.50
C ALA A 214 18.32 -8.99 -13.11
N VAL A 215 17.37 -8.05 -13.05
CA VAL A 215 16.77 -7.58 -11.80
C VAL A 215 16.07 -8.73 -11.10
N GLU A 216 15.18 -9.45 -11.78
CA GLU A 216 14.39 -10.52 -11.16
C GLU A 216 15.23 -11.71 -10.71
N THR A 217 16.36 -11.99 -11.36
CA THR A 217 17.32 -12.99 -10.87
C THR A 217 17.90 -12.59 -9.51
N PHE A 218 18.17 -11.31 -9.30
CA PHE A 218 18.61 -10.81 -8.00
C PHE A 218 17.48 -10.85 -6.97
N VAL A 219 16.28 -10.45 -7.37
CA VAL A 219 15.10 -10.41 -6.48
C VAL A 219 14.74 -11.82 -5.99
N ASP A 220 14.75 -12.83 -6.86
CA ASP A 220 14.55 -14.24 -6.50
C ASP A 220 15.54 -14.68 -5.40
N GLN A 221 16.84 -14.46 -5.62
CA GLN A 221 17.88 -14.81 -4.63
C GLN A 221 17.68 -14.07 -3.29
N HIS A 222 17.26 -12.80 -3.34
CA HIS A 222 16.99 -11.99 -2.16
C HIS A 222 15.77 -12.47 -1.38
N TYR A 223 14.70 -12.91 -2.05
CA TYR A 223 13.58 -13.56 -1.39
C TYR A 223 13.97 -14.92 -0.79
N GLN A 224 14.72 -15.74 -1.53
CA GLN A 224 15.17 -17.04 -1.04
C GLN A 224 15.97 -16.90 0.26
N GLN A 225 16.90 -15.94 0.34
CA GLN A 225 17.67 -15.66 1.55
C GLN A 225 16.77 -15.33 2.75
N GLN A 226 15.65 -14.64 2.54
CA GLN A 226 14.71 -14.30 3.61
C GLN A 226 13.88 -15.51 4.04
N LEU A 227 13.46 -16.35 3.11
CA LEU A 227 12.77 -17.60 3.42
C LEU A 227 13.68 -18.52 4.23
N ASP A 228 14.94 -18.66 3.83
CA ASP A 228 15.94 -19.45 4.57
C ASP A 228 16.16 -18.90 5.99
N GLN A 229 16.19 -17.57 6.15
CA GLN A 229 16.28 -16.93 7.47
C GLN A 229 15.06 -17.24 8.34
N ILE A 230 13.85 -17.23 7.79
CA ILE A 230 12.63 -17.60 8.52
C ILE A 230 12.66 -19.07 8.94
N ASP A 231 13.11 -19.95 8.05
CA ASP A 231 13.14 -21.40 8.30
C ASP A 231 14.13 -21.78 9.41
N GLN A 232 15.17 -20.97 9.59
CA GLN A 232 16.18 -21.11 10.65
C GLN A 232 15.75 -20.52 12.01
N LEU A 233 14.60 -19.84 12.11
CA LEU A 233 14.11 -19.30 13.38
C LEU A 233 13.75 -20.40 14.38
N PRO A 234 13.75 -20.10 15.69
CA PRO A 234 13.20 -20.98 16.72
C PRO A 234 11.75 -21.37 16.39
N ALA A 235 11.34 -22.59 16.75
CA ALA A 235 10.07 -23.17 16.31
C ALA A 235 8.85 -22.26 16.55
N ALA A 236 8.77 -21.64 17.73
CA ALA A 236 7.67 -20.74 18.07
C ALA A 236 7.65 -19.44 17.23
N GLU A 237 8.83 -18.85 16.97
CA GLU A 237 8.94 -17.66 16.12
C GLU A 237 8.68 -18.00 14.66
N ARG A 238 9.15 -19.15 14.18
CA ARG A 238 8.88 -19.65 12.83
C ARG A 238 7.39 -19.88 12.60
N GLU A 239 6.69 -20.46 13.57
CA GLU A 239 5.24 -20.65 13.52
C GLU A 239 4.51 -19.29 13.45
N ALA A 240 4.90 -18.34 14.30
CA ALA A 240 4.34 -16.98 14.27
C ALA A 240 4.62 -16.26 12.95
N ALA A 241 5.79 -16.49 12.33
CA ALA A 241 6.21 -15.90 11.06
C ALA A 241 5.68 -16.66 9.82
N ALA A 242 4.99 -17.79 9.97
CA ALA A 242 4.52 -18.61 8.84
C ALA A 242 3.65 -17.83 7.82
N PRO A 243 2.74 -16.92 8.24
CA PRO A 243 1.99 -16.08 7.30
C PRO A 243 2.88 -15.11 6.51
N LEU A 244 3.92 -14.56 7.15
CA LEU A 244 4.90 -13.70 6.47
C LEU A 244 5.71 -14.51 5.46
N ARG A 245 6.17 -15.70 5.84
CA ARG A 245 6.87 -16.62 4.94
C ARG A 245 6.03 -16.93 3.70
N ALA A 246 4.75 -17.24 3.87
CA ALA A 246 3.84 -17.53 2.76
C ALA A 246 3.68 -16.31 1.82
N LEU A 247 3.57 -15.10 2.38
CA LEU A 247 3.55 -13.87 1.60
C LEU A 247 4.82 -13.69 0.76
N LEU A 248 6.01 -13.85 1.37
CA LEU A 248 7.29 -13.69 0.68
C LEU A 248 7.50 -14.76 -0.40
N ALA A 249 7.07 -16.00 -0.15
CA ALA A 249 7.13 -17.08 -1.12
C ALA A 249 6.18 -16.84 -2.30
N GLN A 250 5.01 -16.24 -2.05
CA GLN A 250 4.11 -15.85 -3.13
C GLN A 250 4.74 -14.76 -4.01
N CYS A 251 5.28 -13.69 -3.41
CA CYS A 251 5.99 -12.66 -4.17
C CYS A 251 7.14 -13.28 -4.98
N GLN A 252 7.98 -14.13 -4.37
CA GLN A 252 9.08 -14.80 -5.07
C GLN A 252 8.62 -15.62 -6.27
N ALA A 253 7.48 -16.31 -6.17
CA ALA A 253 6.93 -17.09 -7.29
C ALA A 253 6.52 -16.18 -8.45
N ASP A 254 5.92 -15.03 -8.15
CA ASP A 254 5.57 -14.02 -9.14
C ASP A 254 6.85 -13.45 -9.80
N GLU A 255 7.91 -13.18 -9.04
CA GLU A 255 9.19 -12.70 -9.60
C GLU A 255 9.93 -13.76 -10.43
N CYS A 256 9.85 -15.03 -10.04
CA CYS A 256 10.34 -16.14 -10.88
C CYS A 256 9.62 -16.18 -12.23
N HIS A 257 8.29 -15.98 -12.21
CA HIS A 257 7.50 -15.91 -13.44
C HIS A 257 7.92 -14.71 -14.31
N HIS A 258 8.07 -13.52 -13.71
CA HIS A 258 8.54 -12.32 -14.39
C HIS A 258 9.92 -12.53 -15.05
N ARG A 259 10.86 -13.14 -14.32
CA ARG A 259 12.20 -13.48 -14.82
C ARG A 259 12.12 -14.38 -16.04
N ASP A 260 11.36 -15.47 -15.94
CA ASP A 260 11.31 -16.51 -16.95
C ASP A 260 10.61 -16.01 -18.21
N GLU A 261 9.55 -15.21 -18.08
CA GLU A 261 8.89 -14.53 -19.19
C GLU A 261 9.86 -13.55 -19.89
N ALA A 262 10.54 -12.69 -19.13
CA ALA A 262 11.51 -11.75 -19.69
C ALA A 262 12.68 -12.49 -20.39
N ALA A 263 13.17 -13.58 -19.82
CA ALA A 263 14.22 -14.39 -20.41
C ALA A 263 13.77 -15.03 -21.74
N ALA A 264 12.53 -15.52 -21.81
CA ALA A 264 11.95 -16.07 -23.03
C ALA A 264 11.79 -15.00 -24.12
N LEU A 265 11.29 -13.81 -23.76
CA LEU A 265 11.06 -12.70 -24.71
C LEU A 265 12.36 -12.03 -25.19
N ARG A 266 13.43 -12.06 -24.39
CA ARG A 266 14.76 -11.54 -24.78
C ARG A 266 15.31 -12.25 -26.03
N GLY A 267 15.09 -13.56 -26.13
CA GLY A 267 15.74 -14.42 -27.11
C GLY A 267 17.27 -14.58 -26.88
N PRO A 268 17.99 -15.16 -27.84
CA PRO A 268 19.43 -15.43 -27.73
C PRO A 268 20.27 -14.14 -27.69
N SER A 269 21.36 -14.17 -26.93
CA SER A 269 22.28 -13.02 -26.79
C SER A 269 22.91 -12.65 -28.14
N PRO A 270 22.89 -11.37 -28.54
CA PRO A 270 23.62 -10.95 -29.74
C PRO A 270 25.12 -11.16 -29.55
N GLY A 271 25.80 -11.64 -30.58
CA GLY A 271 27.26 -11.67 -30.62
C GLY A 271 27.86 -10.26 -30.72
N GLY A 272 29.19 -10.16 -30.55
CA GLY A 272 29.92 -8.91 -30.77
C GLY A 272 29.73 -7.84 -29.68
N LEU A 273 30.02 -6.59 -30.03
CA LEU A 273 30.07 -5.45 -29.09
C LEU A 273 28.73 -5.18 -28.39
N GLY A 274 27.61 -5.29 -29.10
CA GLY A 274 26.28 -5.06 -28.52
C GLY A 274 25.94 -6.05 -27.40
N GLY A 275 26.32 -7.33 -27.55
CA GLY A 275 26.17 -8.33 -26.51
C GLY A 275 27.08 -8.09 -25.31
N ALA A 276 28.31 -7.62 -25.55
CA ALA A 276 29.24 -7.28 -24.47
C ALA A 276 28.74 -6.10 -23.62
N VAL A 277 28.24 -5.04 -24.27
CA VAL A 277 27.63 -3.89 -23.60
C VAL A 277 26.42 -4.31 -22.78
N LEU A 278 25.54 -5.13 -23.33
CA LEU A 278 24.35 -5.61 -22.61
C LEU A 278 24.71 -6.46 -21.39
N ARG A 279 25.71 -7.34 -21.50
CA ARG A 279 26.20 -8.12 -20.35
C ARG A 279 26.80 -7.23 -19.28
N ALA A 280 27.62 -6.25 -19.65
CA ALA A 280 28.19 -5.30 -18.70
C ALA A 280 27.10 -4.48 -18.00
N TRP A 281 26.08 -4.04 -18.74
CA TRP A 281 24.90 -3.38 -18.18
C TRP A 281 24.16 -4.27 -17.17
N CYS A 282 23.82 -5.51 -17.53
CA CYS A 282 23.16 -6.43 -16.62
C CYS A 282 23.98 -6.73 -15.36
N ALA A 283 25.31 -6.87 -15.49
CA ALA A 283 26.20 -7.05 -14.34
C ALA A 283 26.19 -5.82 -13.42
N MET A 284 26.25 -4.61 -13.99
CA MET A 284 26.15 -3.36 -13.25
C MET A 284 24.80 -3.25 -12.52
N VAL A 285 23.70 -3.60 -13.18
CA VAL A 285 22.36 -3.63 -12.57
C VAL A 285 22.33 -4.61 -11.39
N GLY A 286 22.87 -5.82 -11.55
CA GLY A 286 22.94 -6.81 -10.46
C GLY A 286 23.77 -6.32 -9.26
N SER A 287 24.98 -5.78 -9.51
CA SER A 287 25.80 -5.20 -8.43
C SER A 287 25.14 -3.97 -7.78
N GLY A 288 24.46 -3.15 -8.58
CA GLY A 288 23.69 -2.00 -8.10
C GLY A 288 22.53 -2.41 -7.18
N SER A 289 21.77 -3.44 -7.54
CA SER A 289 20.69 -3.98 -6.71
C SER A 289 21.22 -4.52 -5.37
N ALA A 290 22.36 -5.23 -5.38
CA ALA A 290 22.99 -5.71 -4.15
C ALA A 290 23.40 -4.55 -3.22
N ALA A 291 24.03 -3.50 -3.77
CA ALA A 291 24.39 -2.31 -3.00
C ALA A 291 23.16 -1.56 -2.49
N ALA A 292 22.09 -1.48 -3.30
CA ALA A 292 20.83 -0.84 -2.93
C ALA A 292 20.17 -1.57 -1.74
N VAL A 293 20.16 -2.91 -1.73
CA VAL A 293 19.66 -3.70 -0.59
C VAL A 293 20.44 -3.40 0.69
N VAL A 294 21.77 -3.37 0.63
CA VAL A 294 22.61 -3.04 1.79
C VAL A 294 22.29 -1.65 2.35
N LEU A 295 22.08 -0.66 1.48
CA LEU A 295 21.73 0.69 1.88
C LEU A 295 20.29 0.76 2.43
N ALA A 296 19.34 0.11 1.76
CA ALA A 296 17.94 0.09 2.15
C ALA A 296 17.72 -0.63 3.50
N ARG A 297 18.49 -1.67 3.82
CA ARG A 297 18.49 -2.29 5.16
C ARG A 297 18.81 -1.28 6.26
N LYS A 298 19.60 -0.24 5.98
CA LYS A 298 20.00 0.78 6.97
C LYS A 298 19.07 1.99 7.02
N PHE A 299 18.53 2.41 5.88
CA PHE A 299 17.85 3.70 5.72
C PHE A 299 16.39 3.58 5.29
#